data_AF-A0A226MSV4-F1
#
_entry.id   AF-A0A226MSV4-F1
#
_cell.length_a   1.000
_cell.length_b   1.000
_cell.length_c   1.000
_cell.angle_alpha   90.00
_cell.angle_beta   90.00
_cell.angle_gamma   90.00
#
_symmetry.space_group_name_H-M   'P 1'
#
loop_
_entity.id
_entity.type
_entity.pdbx_description
1 polymer ?
#
loop_
_entity_poly.entity_id
_entity_poly.type
_entity_poly.pdbx_seq_one_letter_code
_entity_poly.pdbx_strand_id
1 'polypeptide(L)'
;VPSRTGLPPPFKTYKYDTMKIIHQAHKSKTGDLVVSLEDDDKLILKEDSTLKAAGVANETELAFFCEEDYRNYKANPVSAW
;
A
#
# COMPACT_ATOMS: atom_id res chain seq x y z
N VAL A 1 -24.46 -6.35 5.93
CA VAL A 1 -25.49 -5.46 6.50
C VAL A 1 -25.98 -4.56 5.37
N PRO A 2 -27.28 -4.52 5.04
CA PRO A 2 -27.77 -3.63 3.98
C PRO A 2 -27.60 -2.19 4.45
N SER A 3 -27.02 -1.32 3.60
CA SER A 3 -26.94 0.10 3.91
C SER A 3 -28.36 0.67 3.90
N ARG A 4 -28.73 1.39 4.96
CA ARG A 4 -30.00 2.13 5.00
C ARG A 4 -29.85 3.35 4.11
N THR A 5 -30.61 3.40 3.01
CA THR A 5 -30.73 4.59 2.17
C THR A 5 -31.23 5.77 3.01
N GLY A 6 -30.45 6.85 3.10
CA GLY A 6 -30.81 8.08 3.81
C GLY A 6 -30.02 8.39 5.08
N LEU A 7 -29.17 7.46 5.56
CA LEU A 7 -28.19 7.76 6.61
C LEU A 7 -26.78 7.56 6.04
N PRO A 8 -25.84 8.50 6.26
CA PRO A 8 -24.46 8.26 5.90
C PRO A 8 -23.96 7.01 6.64
N PRO A 9 -23.16 6.15 5.99
CA PRO A 9 -22.67 4.94 6.62
C PRO A 9 -21.93 5.28 7.92
N PRO A 10 -22.06 4.45 8.97
CA PRO A 10 -21.48 4.73 10.28
C PRO A 10 -19.96 4.81 10.27
N PHE A 11 -19.32 4.29 9.22
CA PHE A 11 -17.88 4.35 9.00
C PHE A 11 -17.61 4.83 7.58
N LYS A 12 -16.56 5.64 7.42
CA LYS A 12 -16.02 5.96 6.10
C LYS A 12 -15.41 4.71 5.51
N THR A 13 -15.87 4.31 4.33
CA THR A 13 -15.17 3.32 3.51
C THR A 13 -14.06 4.03 2.77
N TYR A 14 -12.83 3.55 2.92
CA TYR A 14 -11.68 4.05 2.18
C TYR A 14 -11.18 2.96 1.22
N LYS A 15 -10.72 3.36 0.04
CA LYS A 15 -10.26 2.44 -1.01
C LYS A 15 -8.86 1.96 -0.66
N TYR A 16 -8.68 0.63 -0.68
CA TYR A 16 -7.37 0.00 -0.60
C TYR A 16 -7.31 -1.01 -1.74
N ASP A 17 -6.38 -0.82 -2.66
CA ASP A 17 -6.30 -1.60 -3.90
C ASP A 17 -4.87 -2.05 -4.25
N THR A 18 -3.85 -1.45 -3.62
CA THR A 18 -2.46 -1.66 -4.00
C THR A 18 -1.65 -2.14 -2.81
N MET A 19 -0.86 -3.19 -3.04
CA MET A 19 0.11 -3.71 -2.08
C MET A 19 1.55 -3.45 -2.52
N LYS A 20 2.39 -2.98 -1.60
CA LYS A 20 3.83 -2.78 -1.83
C LYS A 20 4.66 -3.41 -0.71
N ILE A 21 5.75 -4.08 -1.06
CA ILE A 21 6.75 -4.56 -0.09
C ILE A 21 7.50 -3.36 0.50
N ILE A 22 7.46 -3.22 1.83
CA ILE A 22 8.15 -2.14 2.57
C ILE A 22 9.32 -2.66 3.40
N HIS A 23 9.31 -3.93 3.77
CA HIS A 23 10.41 -4.55 4.49
C HIS A 23 10.49 -6.05 4.19
N GLN A 24 11.71 -6.57 4.10
CA GLN A 24 11.98 -8.00 4.02
C GLN A 24 12.82 -8.41 5.23
N ALA A 25 12.42 -9.52 5.85
CA ALA A 25 13.15 -10.12 6.95
C ALA A 25 14.62 -10.32 6.61
N HIS A 26 15.48 -9.99 7.57
CA HIS A 26 16.95 -10.05 7.46
C HIS A 26 17.59 -9.08 6.46
N LYS A 27 16.82 -8.19 5.82
CA LYS A 27 17.37 -7.01 5.13
C LYS A 27 17.33 -5.79 6.05
N SER A 28 18.15 -4.79 5.76
CA SER A 28 18.09 -3.51 6.47
C SER A 28 16.70 -2.90 6.27
N LYS A 29 16.01 -2.60 7.38
CA LYS A 29 14.81 -1.79 7.34
C LYS A 29 15.20 -0.40 6.88
N THR A 30 14.65 0.05 5.76
CA THR A 30 14.81 1.43 5.30
C THR A 30 14.19 2.36 6.35
N GLY A 31 14.78 3.53 6.56
CA GLY A 31 14.33 4.49 7.58
C GLY A 31 12.95 5.09 7.32
N ASP A 32 12.35 4.80 6.16
CA ASP A 32 11.03 5.27 5.79
C ASP A 32 9.93 4.49 6.50
N LEU A 33 9.23 5.18 7.41
CA LEU A 33 8.02 4.69 8.08
C LEU A 33 6.77 4.77 7.18
N VAL A 34 6.93 5.33 5.98
CA VAL A 34 5.88 5.56 4.97
C VAL A 34 6.18 4.70 3.75
N VAL A 35 5.18 4.46 2.90
CA VAL A 35 5.36 3.83 1.59
C VAL A 35 6.43 4.60 0.81
N SER A 36 7.64 4.04 0.72
CA SER A 36 8.76 4.64 -0.02
C SER A 36 8.37 4.86 -1.48
N LEU A 37 8.98 5.84 -2.15
CA LEU A 37 8.78 6.10 -3.59
C LEU A 37 9.72 5.28 -4.49
N GLU A 38 10.58 4.46 -3.89
CA GLU A 38 11.65 3.73 -4.58
C GLU A 38 11.16 2.39 -5.15
N ASP A 39 11.78 1.95 -6.24
CA ASP A 39 11.66 0.60 -6.83
C ASP A 39 10.20 0.08 -7.02
N ASP A 40 9.26 0.97 -7.39
CA ASP A 40 7.84 0.62 -7.59
C ASP A 40 7.63 -0.57 -8.52
N ASP A 41 8.37 -0.65 -9.62
CA ASP A 41 8.24 -1.72 -10.62
C ASP A 41 8.51 -3.13 -10.05
N LYS A 42 9.28 -3.20 -8.96
CA LYS A 42 9.66 -4.46 -8.29
C LYS A 42 8.87 -4.70 -7.02
N LEU A 43 8.58 -3.63 -6.27
CA LEU A 43 8.03 -3.72 -4.93
C LEU A 43 6.50 -3.68 -4.91
N ILE A 44 5.86 -3.10 -5.93
CA ILE A 44 4.40 -3.15 -6.08
C ILE A 44 4.00 -4.52 -6.62
N LEU A 45 3.06 -5.16 -5.90
CA LEU A 45 2.55 -6.47 -6.27
C LEU A 45 1.64 -6.35 -7.50
N LYS A 46 1.83 -7.26 -8.46
CA LYS A 46 0.95 -7.39 -9.62
C LYS A 46 -0.23 -8.30 -9.29
N GLU A 47 -1.43 -7.90 -9.65
CA GLU A 47 -2.67 -8.65 -9.37
C GLU A 47 -2.64 -10.08 -9.96
N ASP A 48 -2.05 -10.23 -11.14
CA ASP A 48 -1.93 -11.52 -11.83
C ASP A 48 -0.72 -12.37 -11.38
N SER A 49 -0.06 -12.00 -10.28
CA SER A 49 1.14 -12.70 -9.77
C SER A 49 0.90 -13.34 -8.41
N THR A 50 1.58 -14.46 -8.16
CA THR A 50 1.61 -15.06 -6.83
C THR A 50 2.49 -14.24 -5.87
N LEU A 51 2.18 -14.27 -4.57
CA LEU A 51 3.00 -13.64 -3.52
C LEU A 51 4.46 -14.10 -3.57
N LYS A 52 4.68 -15.41 -3.79
CA LYS A 52 6.02 -15.98 -3.93
C LYS A 52 6.79 -15.40 -5.12
N ALA A 53 6.12 -15.24 -6.26
CA ALA A 53 6.73 -14.64 -7.46
C ALA A 53 7.00 -13.14 -7.29
N ALA A 54 6.23 -12.45 -6.45
CA ALA A 54 6.49 -11.07 -6.03
C ALA A 54 7.62 -10.95 -4.97
N GLY A 55 8.22 -12.07 -4.54
CA GLY A 55 9.31 -12.07 -3.56
C GLY A 55 8.86 -11.96 -2.10
N VAL A 56 7.58 -12.21 -1.82
CA VAL A 56 7.07 -12.29 -0.45
C VAL A 56 7.56 -13.59 0.19
N ALA A 57 8.16 -13.46 1.36
CA ALA A 57 8.63 -14.56 2.21
C ALA A 57 8.10 -14.40 3.64
N ASN A 58 8.45 -15.33 4.53
CA ASN A 58 8.16 -15.19 5.95
C ASN A 58 8.67 -13.84 6.47
N GLU A 59 7.88 -13.21 7.36
CA GLU A 59 8.22 -11.92 7.98
C GLU A 59 8.42 -10.75 6.99
N THR A 60 7.88 -10.84 5.77
CA THR A 60 7.78 -9.69 4.85
C THR A 60 6.68 -8.75 5.32
N GLU A 61 6.99 -7.45 5.46
CA GLU A 61 5.99 -6.42 5.75
C GLU A 61 5.50 -5.81 4.42
N LEU A 62 4.18 -5.73 4.28
CA LEU A 62 3.51 -5.12 3.13
C LEU A 62 2.73 -3.88 3.59
N ALA A 63 2.77 -2.82 2.80
CA ALA A 63 1.81 -1.73 2.88
C ALA A 63 0.62 -2.02 1.96
N PHE A 64 -0.59 -1.75 2.44
CA PHE A 64 -1.82 -1.80 1.64
C PHE A 64 -2.46 -0.42 1.61
N PHE A 65 -2.61 0.19 0.43
CA PHE A 65 -2.99 1.60 0.26
C PHE A 65 -3.82 1.83 -1.02
N CYS A 66 -4.26 3.07 -1.22
CA CYS A 66 -4.92 3.54 -2.44
C CYS A 66 -3.88 3.96 -3.48
N GLU A 67 -3.87 3.34 -4.67
CA GLU A 67 -2.91 3.66 -5.74
C GLU A 67 -2.98 5.13 -6.17
N GLU A 68 -4.18 5.68 -6.23
CA GLU A 68 -4.44 7.03 -6.69
C GLU A 68 -3.78 8.06 -5.77
N ASP A 69 -4.01 7.93 -4.47
CA ASP A 69 -3.40 8.77 -3.43
C ASP A 69 -1.88 8.64 -3.44
N TYR A 70 -1.36 7.43 -3.66
CA TYR A 70 0.08 7.21 -3.80
C TYR A 70 0.67 7.93 -5.02
N ARG A 71 0.01 7.84 -6.18
CA ARG A 71 0.44 8.55 -7.40
C ARG A 71 0.38 10.06 -7.23
N ASN A 72 -0.65 10.57 -6.55
CA ASN A 72 -0.79 11.99 -6.21
C ASN A 72 0.35 12.46 -5.29
N TYR A 73 0.66 11.69 -4.24
CA TYR A 73 1.79 11.95 -3.36
C TYR A 73 3.12 11.89 -4.12
N LYS A 74 3.33 10.88 -4.98
CA LYS A 74 4.55 10.74 -5.78
C LYS A 74 4.77 11.92 -6.73
N ALA A 75 3.71 12.50 -7.30
CA ALA A 75 3.79 13.66 -8.17
C ALA A 75 4.18 14.95 -7.44
N ASN A 76 3.85 15.06 -6.15
CA ASN A 76 4.21 16.18 -5.30
C ASN A 76 4.44 15.69 -3.85
N PRO A 77 5.64 15.20 -3.51
CA PRO A 77 5.92 14.54 -2.24
C PRO A 77 6.10 15.56 -1.12
N VAL A 78 5.02 16.28 -0.83
CA VAL A 78 4.95 17.27 0.24
C VAL A 78 4.07 16.69 1.33
N SER A 79 4.69 16.38 2.47
CA SER A 79 3.95 16.06 3.69
C SER A 79 3.43 17.36 4.28
N ALA A 80 2.16 17.69 4.01
CA ALA A 80 1.46 18.71 4.76
C ALA A 80 1.12 18.12 6.15
N TRP A 81 1.67 18.73 7.19
CA TRP A 81 1.45 18.40 8.58
C TRP A 81 0.10 18.92 9.08
#